data_AF-A0A9P8CK56-F1
#
_entry.id   AF-A0A9P8CK56-F1
#
_cell.length_a   1.000
_cell.length_b   1.000
_cell.length_c   1.000
_cell.angle_alpha   90.00
_cell.angle_beta   90.00
_cell.angle_gamma   90.00
#
_symmetry.space_group_name_H-M   'P 1'
#
loop_
_entity.id
_entity.type
_entity.pdbx_description
1 polymer ?
#
loop_
_entity_poly.entity_id
_entity_poly.type
_entity_poly.pdbx_seq_one_letter_code
_entity_poly.pdbx_strand_id
1 'polypeptide(L)'
;KRYTVEQSDFIIYARHEMKWSWNKVRDAFAMTFRQERTVPCLQGCYYRTNMHIPMWDAEGFLLFGERDATKSLQFNLKGAQAPPDEDVGLARRHPERAALYSWVHPSVQSQARAWAMKRQEQLRERGQRRK
;
A
#
# COMPACT_ATOMS: atom_id res chain seq x y z
N LYS A 1 -12.27 -15.51 -9.37
CA LYS A 1 -12.41 -15.05 -7.96
C LYS A 1 -11.68 -13.71 -7.80
N ARG A 2 -12.37 -12.68 -7.27
CA ARG A 2 -11.79 -11.35 -7.02
C ARG A 2 -10.78 -11.43 -5.86
N TYR A 3 -9.72 -10.61 -5.91
CA TYR A 3 -8.77 -10.49 -4.80
C TYR A 3 -9.40 -9.69 -3.65
N THR A 4 -9.16 -10.09 -2.41
CA THR A 4 -9.46 -9.26 -1.24
C THR A 4 -8.46 -8.10 -1.14
N VAL A 5 -8.75 -7.13 -0.27
CA VAL A 5 -7.83 -6.03 0.04
C VAL A 5 -6.51 -6.58 0.58
N GLU A 6 -6.57 -7.44 1.59
CA GLU A 6 -5.38 -8.08 2.18
C GLU A 6 -4.57 -8.89 1.16
N GLN A 7 -5.23 -9.63 0.27
CA GLN A 7 -4.53 -10.37 -0.78
C GLN A 7 -3.82 -9.45 -1.77
N SER A 8 -4.41 -8.30 -2.09
CA SER A 8 -3.78 -7.29 -2.95
C SER A 8 -2.60 -6.63 -2.25
N ASP A 9 -2.73 -6.36 -0.96
CA ASP A 9 -1.68 -5.79 -0.11
C ASP A 9 -0.48 -6.72 0.03
N PHE A 10 -0.73 -8.02 0.22
CA PHE A 10 0.33 -9.03 0.25
C PHE A 10 1.17 -9.01 -1.02
N ILE A 11 0.53 -8.86 -2.19
CA ILE A 11 1.24 -8.82 -3.48
C ILE A 11 2.13 -7.57 -3.57
N ILE A 12 1.65 -6.41 -3.09
CA ILE A 12 2.46 -5.18 -3.03
C ILE A 12 3.65 -5.38 -2.09
N TYR A 13 3.38 -5.84 -0.86
CA TYR A 13 4.41 -6.08 0.15
C TYR A 13 5.51 -7.03 -0.31
N ALA A 14 5.10 -8.15 -0.90
CA ALA A 14 6.04 -9.16 -1.35
C ALA A 14 6.94 -8.66 -2.50
N ARG A 15 6.45 -7.72 -3.31
CA ARG A 15 7.19 -7.16 -4.45
C ARG A 15 8.08 -5.97 -4.09
N HIS A 16 7.63 -5.09 -3.20
CA HIS A 16 8.34 -3.89 -2.83
C HIS A 16 9.25 -4.13 -1.62
N GLU A 17 8.68 -4.40 -0.45
CA GLU A 17 9.44 -4.60 0.79
C GLU A 17 10.30 -5.86 0.77
N MET A 18 9.75 -6.97 0.28
CA MET A 18 10.48 -8.25 0.31
C MET A 18 11.30 -8.51 -0.95
N LYS A 19 11.08 -7.72 -2.02
CA LYS A 19 11.75 -7.84 -3.33
C LYS A 19 11.73 -9.28 -3.90
N TRP A 20 10.69 -10.06 -3.59
CA TRP A 20 10.59 -11.47 -4.00
C TRP A 20 10.27 -11.62 -5.48
N SER A 21 10.84 -12.63 -6.12
CA SER A 21 10.48 -13.03 -7.49
C SER A 21 9.01 -13.47 -7.58
N TRP A 22 8.40 -13.36 -8.76
CA TRP A 22 6.99 -13.72 -8.96
C TRP A 22 6.66 -15.16 -8.58
N ASN A 23 7.58 -16.10 -8.82
CA ASN A 23 7.41 -17.50 -8.40
C ASN A 23 7.35 -17.61 -6.87
N LYS A 24 8.23 -16.91 -6.15
CA LYS A 24 8.20 -16.89 -4.68
C LYS A 24 6.94 -16.22 -4.14
N VAL A 25 6.49 -15.13 -4.76
CA VAL A 25 5.22 -14.47 -4.42
C VAL A 25 4.05 -15.45 -4.59
N ARG A 26 4.02 -16.20 -5.68
CA ARG A 26 2.99 -17.22 -5.94
C ARG A 26 2.95 -18.28 -4.84
N ASP A 27 4.10 -18.87 -4.52
CA ASP A 27 4.18 -19.97 -3.57
C ASP A 27 3.81 -19.49 -2.15
N ALA A 28 4.35 -18.33 -1.74
CA ALA A 28 4.01 -17.72 -0.47
C ALA A 28 2.53 -17.30 -0.40
N PHE A 29 1.94 -16.80 -1.50
CA PHE A 29 0.52 -16.47 -1.55
C PHE A 29 -0.36 -17.70 -1.31
N ALA A 30 -0.03 -18.83 -1.93
CA ALA A 30 -0.76 -20.08 -1.74
C ALA A 30 -0.65 -20.58 -0.29
N MET A 31 0.51 -20.45 0.33
CA MET A 31 0.70 -20.80 1.74
C MET A 31 -0.09 -19.90 2.69
N THR A 32 -0.02 -18.58 2.49
CA THR A 32 -0.67 -17.59 3.38
C THR A 32 -2.19 -17.64 3.29
N PHE A 33 -2.75 -17.71 2.08
CA PHE A 33 -4.19 -17.59 1.86
C PHE A 33 -4.89 -18.90 1.53
N ARG A 34 -4.16 -20.03 1.54
CA ARG A 34 -4.68 -21.36 1.17
C ARG A 34 -5.41 -21.35 -0.18
N GLN A 35 -4.90 -20.54 -1.11
CA GLN A 35 -5.54 -20.30 -2.39
C GLN A 35 -4.49 -20.13 -3.48
N GLU A 36 -4.61 -20.93 -4.54
CA GLU A 36 -3.71 -20.85 -5.67
C GLU A 36 -4.09 -19.73 -6.66
N ARG A 37 -3.05 -19.11 -7.22
CA ARG A 37 -3.11 -18.13 -8.29
C ARG A 37 -1.95 -18.35 -9.23
N THR A 38 -2.14 -18.06 -10.51
CA THR A 38 -1.04 -18.08 -11.47
C THR A 38 -0.24 -16.77 -11.39
N VAL A 39 1.03 -16.80 -11.81
CA VAL A 39 1.87 -15.59 -11.89
C VAL A 39 1.19 -14.47 -12.71
N PRO A 40 0.62 -14.72 -13.90
CA PRO A 40 -0.10 -13.69 -14.65
C PRO A 40 -1.26 -13.06 -13.88
N CYS A 41 -2.01 -13.85 -13.10
CA CYS A 41 -3.11 -13.32 -12.28
C CYS A 41 -2.60 -12.40 -11.16
N LEU A 42 -1.45 -12.71 -10.56
CA LEU A 42 -0.83 -11.90 -9.50
C LEU A 42 -0.26 -10.60 -10.08
N GLN A 43 0.42 -10.69 -11.21
CA GLN A 43 0.93 -9.53 -11.96
C GLN A 43 -0.21 -8.58 -12.35
N GLY A 44 -1.31 -9.11 -12.89
CA GLY A 44 -2.47 -8.30 -13.24
C GLY A 44 -3.07 -7.57 -12.03
N CYS A 45 -3.09 -8.21 -10.85
CA CYS A 45 -3.51 -7.55 -9.61
C CYS A 45 -2.55 -6.42 -9.22
N TYR A 46 -1.25 -6.73 -9.17
CA TYR A 46 -0.19 -5.77 -8.85
C TYR A 46 -0.26 -4.51 -9.72
N TYR A 47 -0.36 -4.67 -11.04
CA TYR A 47 -0.41 -3.54 -11.95
C TYR A 47 -1.66 -2.68 -11.79
N ARG A 48 -2.82 -3.28 -11.51
CA ARG A 48 -4.05 -2.50 -11.23
C ARG A 48 -3.94 -1.73 -9.91
N THR A 49 -3.39 -2.35 -8.88
CA THR A 49 -3.18 -1.69 -7.58
C THR A 49 -2.19 -0.53 -7.71
N ASN A 50 -1.19 -0.64 -8.59
CA ASN A 50 -0.22 0.42 -8.87
C ASN A 50 -0.79 1.64 -9.62
N MET A 51 -2.04 1.59 -10.07
CA MET A 51 -2.71 2.77 -10.66
C MET A 51 -3.35 3.69 -9.61
N HIS A 52 -3.41 3.25 -8.34
CA HIS A 52 -4.14 3.93 -7.27
C HIS A 52 -3.27 4.11 -6.03
N ILE A 53 -2.17 4.85 -6.16
CA ILE A 53 -1.23 5.07 -5.06
C ILE A 53 -1.50 6.42 -4.40
N PRO A 54 -1.77 6.47 -3.08
CA PRO A 54 -1.90 7.74 -2.37
C PRO A 54 -0.63 8.59 -2.50
N MET A 55 -0.79 9.89 -2.76
CA MET A 55 0.31 10.85 -2.75
C MET A 55 0.64 11.32 -1.34
N TRP A 56 1.92 11.62 -1.12
CA TRP A 56 2.42 12.17 0.14
C TRP A 56 3.40 13.31 -0.13
N ASP A 57 3.61 14.19 0.85
CA ASP A 57 4.72 15.14 0.85
C ASP A 57 6.03 14.52 1.35
N ALA A 58 7.09 15.33 1.42
CA ALA A 58 8.42 14.90 1.85
C ALA A 58 8.43 14.40 3.31
N GLU A 59 7.50 14.89 4.12
CA GLU A 59 7.31 14.55 5.53
C GLU A 59 6.44 13.29 5.73
N GLY A 60 5.82 12.79 4.64
CA GLY A 60 5.02 11.57 4.60
C GLY A 60 3.54 11.78 4.93
N PHE A 61 3.07 13.03 4.96
CA PHE A 61 1.65 13.35 5.12
C PHE A 61 0.90 13.18 3.81
N LEU A 62 -0.35 12.72 3.89
CA LEU A 62 -1.18 12.56 2.70
C LEU A 62 -1.47 13.93 2.07
N LEU A 63 -1.31 14.02 0.76
CA LEU A 63 -1.73 15.17 -0.02
C LEU A 63 -3.20 15.03 -0.38
N PHE A 64 -4.00 16.07 -0.19
CA PHE A 64 -5.43 16.09 -0.51
C PHE A 64 -5.72 17.19 -1.53
N GLY A 65 -6.67 16.94 -2.43
CA GLY A 65 -7.08 17.94 -3.41
C GLY A 65 -7.87 19.07 -2.77
N GLU A 66 -7.78 20.28 -3.35
CA GLU A 66 -8.49 21.47 -2.86
C GLU A 66 -10.02 21.32 -2.87
N ARG A 67 -10.57 20.52 -3.80
CA ARG A 67 -12.02 20.30 -3.95
C ARG A 67 -12.59 19.16 -3.12
N ASP A 68 -11.77 18.22 -2.67
CA ASP A 68 -12.22 17.07 -1.87
C ASP A 68 -11.17 16.75 -0.79
N ALA A 69 -11.37 17.35 0.37
CA ALA A 69 -10.51 17.15 1.53
C ALA A 69 -10.64 15.75 2.16
N THR A 70 -11.51 14.87 1.63
CA THR A 70 -11.75 13.53 2.19
C THR A 70 -10.93 12.43 1.53
N LYS A 71 -10.41 12.67 0.31
CA LYS A 71 -9.62 11.68 -0.42
C LYS A 71 -8.25 12.23 -0.73
N SER A 72 -7.22 11.45 -0.40
CA SER A 72 -5.87 11.76 -0.81
C SER A 72 -5.78 11.77 -2.34
N LEU A 73 -5.01 12.68 -2.90
CA LEU A 73 -4.61 12.62 -4.31
C LEU A 73 -3.96 11.26 -4.57
N GLN A 74 -4.20 10.71 -5.76
CA GLN A 74 -3.62 9.45 -6.18
C GLN A 74 -2.80 9.66 -7.45
N PHE A 75 -1.68 8.96 -7.55
CA PHE A 75 -0.87 8.91 -8.77
C PHE A 75 -0.79 7.49 -9.34
N ASN A 76 -0.48 7.44 -10.61
CA ASN A 76 -0.31 6.20 -11.38
C ASN A 76 1.16 6.01 -11.71
N LEU A 77 1.75 4.88 -11.28
CA LEU A 77 3.14 4.52 -11.59
C LEU A 77 3.44 4.42 -13.10
N LYS A 78 2.43 4.24 -13.97
CA LYS A 78 2.59 4.24 -15.43
C LYS A 78 2.57 5.63 -16.08
N GLY A 79 2.22 6.68 -15.35
CA GLY A 79 2.27 8.06 -15.86
C GLY A 79 3.68 8.63 -15.74
N ALA A 80 4.04 9.57 -16.61
CA ALA A 80 5.36 10.24 -16.70
C ALA A 80 5.78 11.05 -15.45
N GLN A 81 5.14 10.85 -14.30
CA GLN A 81 5.35 11.55 -13.03
C GLN A 81 5.52 10.56 -11.86
N ALA A 82 5.88 9.31 -12.12
CA ALA A 82 6.32 8.40 -11.06
C ALA A 82 7.65 8.93 -10.49
N PRO A 83 7.76 9.21 -9.17
CA PRO A 83 9.04 9.55 -8.56
C PRO A 83 10.06 8.44 -8.87
N PRO A 84 11.28 8.77 -9.34
CA PRO A 84 12.23 7.77 -9.85
C PRO A 84 12.64 6.69 -8.84
N ASP A 85 12.59 6.99 -7.53
CA ASP A 85 13.29 6.21 -6.51
C ASP A 85 12.46 5.89 -5.24
N GLU A 86 11.15 6.15 -5.23
CA GLU A 86 10.38 5.82 -4.02
C GLU A 86 9.96 4.35 -4.02
N ASP A 87 10.48 3.58 -3.06
CA ASP A 87 9.99 2.25 -2.71
C ASP A 87 8.56 2.40 -2.13
N VAL A 88 7.58 2.48 -3.04
CA VAL A 88 6.15 2.68 -2.76
C VAL A 88 5.55 1.38 -2.19
N GLY A 89 6.12 0.86 -1.12
CA GLY A 89 5.70 -0.39 -0.49
C GLY A 89 4.35 -0.29 0.22
N LEU A 90 3.83 -1.44 0.64
CA LEU A 90 2.61 -1.53 1.43
C LEU A 90 2.66 -0.65 2.68
N ALA A 91 3.79 -0.62 3.41
CA ALA A 91 3.94 0.19 4.61
C ALA A 91 3.72 1.68 4.33
N ARG A 92 4.21 2.17 3.19
CA ARG A 92 4.04 3.58 2.81
C ARG A 92 2.67 3.84 2.19
N ARG A 93 2.08 2.91 1.45
CA ARG A 93 0.73 3.07 0.87
C ARG A 93 -0.37 3.01 1.92
N HIS A 94 -0.34 1.99 2.77
CA HIS A 94 -1.38 1.63 3.73
C HIS A 94 -0.77 1.21 5.07
N PRO A 95 -0.08 2.12 5.78
CA PRO A 95 0.55 1.85 7.07
C PRO A 95 -0.45 1.31 8.10
N GLU A 96 -1.69 1.81 8.08
CA GLU A 96 -2.78 1.35 8.94
C GLU A 96 -3.10 -0.14 8.77
N ARG A 97 -2.94 -0.68 7.56
CA ARG A 97 -3.15 -2.10 7.27
C ARG A 97 -1.88 -2.91 7.48
N ALA A 98 -0.74 -2.39 7.02
CA ALA A 98 0.56 -3.04 7.16
C ALA A 98 0.93 -3.33 8.63
N ALA A 99 0.52 -2.45 9.55
CA ALA A 99 0.75 -2.62 10.99
C ALA A 99 -0.03 -3.80 11.62
N LEU A 100 -1.06 -4.31 10.95
CA LEU A 100 -2.02 -5.29 11.49
C LEU A 100 -1.86 -6.69 10.90
N TYR A 101 -1.34 -6.81 9.68
CA TYR A 101 -1.22 -8.10 9.00
C TYR A 101 -0.15 -8.99 9.62
N SER A 102 -0.51 -10.25 9.92
CA SER A 102 0.36 -11.23 10.58
C SER A 102 1.56 -11.67 9.73
N TRP A 103 1.47 -11.57 8.40
CA TRP A 103 2.52 -11.95 7.45
C TRP A 103 3.51 -10.81 7.15
N VAL A 104 3.31 -9.61 7.70
CA VAL A 104 4.25 -8.49 7.56
C VAL A 104 5.37 -8.63 8.59
N HIS A 105 6.61 -8.50 8.15
CA HIS A 105 7.78 -8.57 9.02
C HIS A 105 7.71 -7.53 10.16
N PRO A 106 8.09 -7.88 11.41
CA PRO A 106 7.95 -6.98 12.57
C PRO A 106 8.64 -5.62 12.43
N SER A 107 9.77 -5.55 11.71
CA SER A 107 10.44 -4.26 11.44
C SER A 107 9.59 -3.34 10.56
N VAL A 108 8.93 -3.91 9.54
CA VAL A 108 8.03 -3.17 8.65
C VAL A 108 6.75 -2.79 9.39
N GLN A 109 6.21 -3.67 10.23
CA GLN A 109 5.06 -3.33 11.09
C GLN A 109 5.37 -2.16 12.02
N SER A 110 6.56 -2.13 12.62
CA SER A 110 6.98 -1.05 13.51
C SER A 110 7.03 0.30 12.79
N GLN A 111 7.62 0.33 11.59
CA GLN A 111 7.63 1.52 10.74
C GLN A 111 6.21 1.94 10.33
N ALA A 112 5.40 0.97 9.92
CA ALA A 112 4.01 1.20 9.53
C ALA A 112 3.18 1.79 10.67
N ARG A 113 3.37 1.33 11.92
CA ARG A 113 2.69 1.91 13.10
C ARG A 113 3.01 3.39 13.27
N ALA A 114 4.27 3.77 13.16
CA ALA A 114 4.68 5.18 13.27
C ALA A 114 3.99 6.05 12.21
N TRP A 115 3.95 5.58 10.95
CA TRP A 115 3.25 6.28 9.88
C TRP A 115 1.72 6.27 10.03
N ALA A 116 1.14 5.18 10.53
CA ALA A 116 -0.30 5.08 10.78
C ALA A 116 -0.74 6.11 11.83
N MET A 117 0.02 6.28 12.91
CA MET A 117 -0.25 7.29 13.94
C MET A 117 -0.22 8.71 13.36
N LYS A 118 0.79 9.03 12.53
CA LYS A 118 0.87 10.33 11.84
C LYS A 118 -0.37 10.60 10.98
N ARG A 119 -0.80 9.61 10.18
CA ARG A 119 -1.99 9.74 9.32
C ARG A 119 -3.28 9.86 10.12
N GLN A 120 -3.40 9.11 11.21
CA GLN A 120 -4.56 9.19 12.08
C GLN A 120 -4.70 10.59 12.68
N GLU A 121 -3.59 11.18 13.13
CA GLU A 121 -3.58 12.56 13.65
C GLU A 121 -3.95 13.57 12.56
N GLN A 122 -3.35 13.45 11.37
CA GLN A 122 -3.68 14.31 10.21
C GLN A 122 -5.17 14.26 9.87
N LEU A 123 -5.78 13.07 9.86
CA LEU A 123 -7.21 12.91 9.59
C LEU A 123 -8.08 13.45 10.73
N ARG A 124 -7.64 13.31 11.98
CA ARG A 124 -8.33 13.83 13.18
C ARG A 124 -8.39 15.35 13.16
N GLU A 125 -7.25 16.02 12.95
CA GLU A 125 -7.16 17.48 12.86
C GLU A 125 -8.05 18.03 11.73
N ARG A 126 -8.02 17.39 10.56
CA ARG A 126 -8.88 17.76 9.43
C ARG A 126 -10.36 17.54 9.72
N GLY A 127 -10.72 16.47 10.42
CA GLY A 127 -12.10 16.21 10.85
C GLY A 127 -12.62 17.26 11.84
N GLN A 128 -11.74 17.78 12.72
CA GLN A 128 -12.09 18.84 13.67
C GLN A 128 -12.30 20.19 12.99
N ARG A 129 -11.51 20.55 11.97
CA ARG A 129 -11.70 21.79 11.18
C ARG A 129 -13.00 21.83 10.36
N ARG A 130 -13.70 20.70 10.27
CA ARG A 130 -15.00 20.58 9.58
C ARG A 130 -16.20 20.72 10.51
N LYS A 131 -15.98 20.78 11.84
CA LYS A 131 -17.01 21.08 12.85
C LYS A 131 -16.96 22.55 13.22
#